data_AF-A0A7X6MWW9-F1
#
_entry.id   AF-A0A7X6MWW9-F1
#
_cell.length_a   1.000
_cell.length_b   1.000
_cell.length_c   1.000
_cell.angle_alpha   90.00
_cell.angle_beta   90.00
_cell.angle_gamma   90.00
#
_symmetry.space_group_name_H-M   'P 1'
#
loop_
_entity.id
_entity.type
_entity.pdbx_description
1 polymer ?
#
loop_
_entity_poly.entity_id
_entity_poly.type
_entity_poly.pdbx_seq_one_letter_code
_entity_poly.pdbx_strand_id
1 'polypeptide(L)'
;MNDLPDTGQRGGALTRSQLEGWDTTYLADAAARWRQLAAESEELFEWHRQNVHAPGGAEWSGAAGEAAGEQVSADAVVVRKQGDIQREASEIAENGCRDIRLAVGQVLEAIAAAEEEGFKVSEDLKVRDTRRIDVSTMAVRYTASREHAEDIRWHCERLMQAEIYLGQRLEGKALELAAIQFSL
;
A
#
# COMPACT_ATOMS: atom_id res chain seq x y z
N MET A 1 20.98 13.73 -14.19
CA MET A 1 20.83 12.39 -14.79
C MET A 1 20.96 11.42 -13.63
N ASN A 2 19.85 11.13 -12.96
CA ASN A 2 19.82 10.16 -11.87
C ASN A 2 18.49 9.44 -11.98
N ASP A 3 18.57 8.14 -12.22
CA ASP A 3 17.46 7.27 -12.58
C ASP A 3 16.41 7.26 -11.47
N LEU A 4 15.25 7.81 -11.80
CA LEU A 4 14.02 7.55 -11.07
C LEU A 4 13.66 6.08 -11.30
N PRO A 5 13.30 5.32 -10.25
CA PRO A 5 12.75 3.99 -10.46
C PRO A 5 11.51 4.13 -11.35
N ASP A 6 11.46 3.27 -12.36
CA ASP A 6 10.38 3.14 -13.32
C ASP A 6 9.03 3.10 -12.59
N THR A 7 8.34 4.24 -12.50
CA THR A 7 6.92 4.30 -12.16
C THR A 7 6.13 3.85 -13.39
N GLY A 8 6.38 2.63 -13.83
CA GLY A 8 5.94 2.07 -15.10
C GLY A 8 4.94 0.96 -14.89
N GLN A 9 3.70 1.31 -14.48
CA GLN A 9 2.52 0.48 -14.81
C GLN A 9 1.21 1.29 -14.63
N ARG A 10 1.11 2.50 -15.20
CA ARG A 10 -0.19 3.16 -15.36
C ARG A 10 -0.81 2.74 -16.71
N GLY A 11 -1.61 1.68 -16.69
CA GLY A 11 -2.60 1.40 -17.76
C GLY A 11 -2.32 0.27 -18.75
N GLY A 12 -1.40 -0.66 -18.46
CA GLY A 12 -1.33 -1.92 -19.20
C GLY A 12 -2.38 -2.90 -18.69
N ALA A 13 -3.13 -3.56 -19.57
CA ALA A 13 -4.02 -4.65 -19.18
C ALA A 13 -3.22 -5.72 -18.39
N LEU A 14 -3.76 -6.18 -17.26
CA LEU A 14 -3.15 -7.20 -16.42
C LEU A 14 -2.81 -8.45 -17.24
N THR A 15 -1.63 -9.02 -17.00
CA THR A 15 -1.19 -10.26 -17.64
C THR A 15 -1.03 -11.38 -16.63
N ARG A 16 -1.04 -12.63 -17.11
CA ARG A 16 -0.84 -13.81 -16.26
C ARG A 16 0.49 -13.76 -15.53
N SER A 17 1.58 -13.46 -16.24
CA SER A 17 2.92 -13.39 -15.63
C SER A 17 3.01 -12.30 -14.56
N GLN A 18 2.29 -11.18 -14.73
CA GLN A 18 2.22 -10.13 -13.71
C GLN A 18 1.51 -10.61 -12.43
N LEU A 19 0.40 -11.34 -12.57
CA LEU A 19 -0.35 -11.89 -11.43
C LEU A 19 0.45 -12.95 -10.69
N GLU A 20 1.13 -13.85 -11.42
CA GLU A 20 1.95 -14.91 -10.84
C GLU A 20 3.20 -14.35 -10.14
N GLY A 21 3.76 -13.25 -10.66
CA GLY A 21 4.93 -12.57 -10.11
C GLY A 21 4.61 -11.42 -9.15
N TRP A 22 3.36 -11.27 -8.73
CA TRP A 22 2.92 -10.07 -8.01
C TRP A 22 3.61 -9.91 -6.66
N ASP A 23 4.39 -8.85 -6.50
CA ASP A 23 5.10 -8.55 -5.25
C ASP A 23 4.39 -7.45 -4.44
N THR A 24 4.34 -7.66 -3.13
CA THR A 24 3.76 -6.73 -2.13
C THR A 24 4.72 -6.48 -0.97
N THR A 25 5.95 -6.99 -1.06
CA THR A 25 6.99 -6.87 -0.02
C THR A 25 7.31 -5.40 0.24
N TYR A 26 7.32 -4.57 -0.80
CA TYR A 26 7.53 -3.13 -0.68
C TYR A 26 6.56 -2.42 0.28
N LEU A 27 5.29 -2.88 0.38
CA LEU A 27 4.31 -2.32 1.31
C LEU A 27 4.61 -2.71 2.76
N ALA A 28 5.02 -3.97 2.99
CA ALA A 28 5.41 -4.44 4.32
C ALA A 28 6.68 -3.72 4.79
N ASP A 29 7.67 -3.55 3.92
CA ASP A 29 8.89 -2.82 4.20
C ASP A 29 8.63 -1.34 4.50
N ALA A 30 7.76 -0.70 3.71
CA ALA A 30 7.35 0.68 3.95
C ALA A 30 6.66 0.83 5.31
N ALA A 31 5.73 -0.08 5.64
CA ALA A 31 5.04 -0.05 6.92
C ALA A 31 6.01 -0.17 8.11
N ALA A 32 6.96 -1.10 8.05
CA ALA A 32 7.98 -1.26 9.08
C ALA A 32 8.82 0.01 9.24
N ARG A 33 9.27 0.59 8.12
CA ARG A 33 10.07 1.82 8.10
C ARG A 33 9.33 3.01 8.71
N TRP A 34 8.06 3.21 8.38
CA TRP A 34 7.30 4.35 8.94
C TRP A 34 7.07 4.22 10.44
N ARG A 35 6.87 3.00 10.97
CA ARG A 35 6.80 2.80 12.43
C ARG A 35 8.13 3.10 13.11
N GLN A 36 9.23 2.67 12.51
CA GLN A 36 10.57 2.94 13.01
C GLN A 36 10.85 4.44 13.04
N LEU A 37 10.57 5.15 11.93
CA LEU A 37 10.76 6.61 11.84
C LEU A 37 9.91 7.37 12.88
N ALA A 38 8.68 6.93 13.13
CA ALA A 38 7.83 7.53 14.16
C ALA A 38 8.45 7.39 15.56
N ALA A 39 8.89 6.18 15.92
CA ALA A 39 9.50 5.92 17.21
C ALA A 39 10.83 6.67 17.41
N GLU A 40 11.71 6.63 16.41
CA GLU A 40 13.00 7.34 16.46
C GLU A 40 12.81 8.86 16.54
N SER A 41 11.84 9.42 15.79
CA SER A 41 11.58 10.85 15.83
C SER A 41 11.05 11.30 17.19
N GLU A 42 10.14 10.54 17.79
CA GLU A 42 9.60 10.84 19.13
C GLU A 42 10.68 10.72 20.21
N GLU A 43 11.53 9.69 20.13
CA GLU A 43 12.64 9.51 21.06
C GLU A 43 13.64 10.67 20.96
N LEU A 44 14.16 10.96 19.76
CA LEU A 44 15.13 12.04 19.55
C LEU A 44 14.58 13.40 20.01
N PHE A 45 13.28 13.63 19.83
CA PHE A 45 12.66 14.88 20.27
C PHE A 45 12.51 14.94 21.80
N GLU A 46 12.24 13.83 22.46
CA GLU A 46 12.22 13.78 23.93
C GLU A 46 13.61 14.06 24.52
N TRP A 47 14.68 13.51 23.90
CA TRP A 47 16.06 13.87 24.25
C TRP A 47 16.32 15.38 24.05
N HIS A 48 15.86 15.95 22.94
CA HIS A 48 15.97 17.38 22.68
C HIS A 48 15.27 18.21 23.77
N ARG A 49 14.03 17.85 24.13
CA ARG A 49 13.24 18.50 25.17
C ARG A 49 13.96 18.50 26.52
N GLN A 50 14.54 17.38 26.91
CA GLN A 50 15.32 17.27 28.14
C GLN A 50 16.55 18.19 28.14
N ASN A 51 17.25 18.27 27.00
CA ASN A 51 18.40 19.16 26.84
C ASN A 51 18.01 20.65 26.88
N VAL A 52 16.81 21.02 26.42
CA VAL A 52 16.28 22.40 26.51
C VAL A 52 15.98 22.78 27.97
N HIS A 53 15.43 21.87 28.77
CA HIS A 53 15.14 22.14 30.18
C HIS A 53 16.40 22.22 31.05
N ALA A 54 17.44 21.45 30.73
CA ALA A 54 18.68 21.40 31.51
C ALA A 54 19.95 21.47 30.64
N PRO A 55 20.19 22.59 29.94
CA PRO A 55 21.36 22.76 29.10
C PRO A 55 22.64 22.68 29.94
N GLY A 56 23.48 21.68 29.67
CA GLY A 56 24.70 21.44 30.46
C GLY A 56 24.48 20.77 31.82
N GLY A 57 23.29 20.20 32.06
CA GLY A 57 22.98 19.39 33.25
C GLY A 57 22.45 20.15 34.46
N ALA A 58 22.23 21.46 34.33
CA ALA A 58 21.55 22.28 35.33
C ALA A 58 20.28 22.90 34.74
N GLU A 59 19.21 22.96 35.53
CA GLU A 59 17.92 23.53 35.11
C GLU A 59 18.10 24.98 34.65
N TRP A 60 17.60 25.29 33.47
CA TRP A 60 17.62 26.65 32.94
C TRP A 60 16.40 27.43 33.42
N SER A 61 16.58 28.14 34.53
CA SER A 61 15.52 28.94 35.16
C SER A 61 15.41 30.36 34.58
N GLY A 62 14.23 30.96 34.72
CA GLY A 62 13.92 32.34 34.34
C GLY A 62 13.11 32.43 33.05
N ALA A 63 12.62 33.63 32.72
CA ALA A 63 11.65 33.85 31.64
C ALA A 63 12.09 33.28 30.27
N ALA A 64 13.39 33.29 29.96
CA ALA A 64 13.91 32.73 28.72
C ALA A 64 13.84 31.18 28.69
N GLY A 65 14.11 30.53 29.82
CA GLY A 65 14.00 29.08 29.95
C GLY A 65 12.54 28.61 29.99
N GLU A 66 11.65 29.38 30.62
CA GLU A 66 10.19 29.16 30.58
C GLU A 66 9.66 29.24 29.15
N ALA A 67 9.99 30.31 28.41
CA ALA A 67 9.60 30.47 27.01
C ALA A 67 10.14 29.35 26.11
N ALA A 68 11.40 28.93 26.31
CA ALA A 68 11.98 27.80 25.58
C ALA A 68 11.28 26.48 25.91
N GLY A 69 10.91 26.27 27.19
CA GLY A 69 10.14 25.12 27.67
C GLY A 69 8.74 25.04 27.05
N GLU A 70 8.06 26.18 26.94
CA GLU A 70 6.75 26.28 26.28
C GLU A 70 6.86 25.97 24.79
N GLN A 71 7.84 26.55 24.09
CA GLN A 71 8.08 26.30 22.67
C GLN A 71 8.36 24.83 22.39
N VAL A 72 9.30 24.21 23.11
CA VAL A 72 9.64 22.79 22.89
C VAL A 72 8.49 21.86 23.25
N SER A 73 7.63 22.25 24.19
CA SER A 73 6.41 21.51 24.51
C SER A 73 5.38 21.59 23.37
N ALA A 74 5.25 22.75 22.72
CA ALA A 74 4.42 22.91 21.54
C ALA A 74 4.94 22.07 20.36
N ASP A 75 6.26 22.10 20.13
CA ASP A 75 6.91 21.32 19.08
C ASP A 75 6.80 19.80 19.33
N ALA A 76 6.79 19.35 20.59
CA ALA A 76 6.56 17.95 20.93
C ALA A 76 5.17 17.45 20.50
N VAL A 77 4.15 18.31 20.53
CA VAL A 77 2.81 17.98 20.01
C VAL A 77 2.84 17.78 18.50
N VAL A 78 3.62 18.60 17.78
CA VAL A 78 3.81 18.48 16.32
C VAL A 78 4.47 17.14 15.98
N VAL A 79 5.55 16.77 16.66
CA VAL A 79 6.26 15.50 16.42
C VAL A 79 5.37 14.29 16.69
N ARG A 80 4.62 14.28 17.80
CA ARG A 80 3.67 13.20 18.09
C ARG A 80 2.62 13.04 17.00
N LYS A 81 2.08 14.16 16.50
CA LYS A 81 1.12 14.13 15.40
C LYS A 81 1.73 13.58 14.10
N GLN A 82 2.99 13.90 13.80
CA GLN A 82 3.71 13.29 12.67
C GLN A 82 3.86 11.77 12.86
N GLY A 83 4.25 11.34 14.07
CA GLY A 83 4.36 9.93 14.42
C GLY A 83 3.04 9.18 14.29
N ASP A 84 1.92 9.78 14.70
CA ASP A 84 0.58 9.21 14.55
C ASP A 84 0.24 8.98 13.07
N ILE A 85 0.45 9.97 12.20
CA ILE A 85 0.20 9.83 10.76
C ILE A 85 1.07 8.74 10.14
N GLN A 86 2.34 8.65 10.55
CA GLN A 86 3.25 7.61 10.07
C GLN A 86 2.78 6.21 10.50
N ARG A 87 2.31 6.04 11.74
CA ARG A 87 1.71 4.78 12.23
C ARG A 87 0.43 4.42 11.48
N GLU A 88 -0.45 5.39 11.22
CA GLU A 88 -1.65 5.18 10.41
C GLU A 88 -1.32 4.78 8.97
N ALA A 89 -0.30 5.41 8.36
CA ALA A 89 0.19 5.01 7.04
C ALA A 89 0.72 3.57 7.05
N SER A 90 1.45 3.16 8.10
CA SER A 90 1.91 1.78 8.26
C SER A 90 0.77 0.78 8.30
N GLU A 91 -0.28 1.07 9.08
CA GLU A 91 -1.46 0.20 9.15
C GLU A 91 -2.17 0.10 7.80
N ILE A 92 -2.29 1.22 7.07
CA ILE A 92 -2.86 1.25 5.72
C ILE A 92 -2.04 0.34 4.78
N ALA A 93 -0.71 0.45 4.79
CA ALA A 93 0.15 -0.36 3.93
C ALA A 93 0.11 -1.86 4.27
N GLU A 94 0.10 -2.23 5.55
CA GLU A 94 -0.02 -3.63 5.97
C GLU A 94 -1.36 -4.25 5.62
N ASN A 95 -2.44 -3.52 5.85
CA ASN A 95 -3.78 -3.97 5.47
C ASN A 95 -3.87 -4.11 3.95
N GLY A 96 -3.39 -3.11 3.20
CA GLY A 96 -3.34 -3.13 1.74
C GLY A 96 -2.51 -4.29 1.18
N CYS A 97 -1.38 -4.62 1.79
CA CYS A 97 -0.57 -5.78 1.42
C CYS A 97 -1.38 -7.09 1.50
N ARG A 98 -2.13 -7.29 2.59
CA ARG A 98 -2.99 -8.48 2.76
C ARG A 98 -4.15 -8.48 1.76
N ASP A 99 -4.80 -7.34 1.57
CA ASP A 99 -5.95 -7.21 0.66
C ASP A 99 -5.54 -7.47 -0.80
N ILE A 100 -4.40 -6.92 -1.24
CA ILE A 100 -3.86 -7.16 -2.59
C ILE A 100 -3.49 -8.63 -2.77
N ARG A 101 -2.79 -9.25 -1.81
CA ARG A 101 -2.46 -10.69 -1.89
C ARG A 101 -3.69 -11.56 -2.02
N LEU A 102 -4.74 -11.25 -1.25
CA LEU A 102 -6.02 -11.96 -1.34
C LEU A 102 -6.66 -11.76 -2.71
N ALA A 103 -6.70 -10.53 -3.22
CA ALA A 103 -7.29 -10.24 -4.52
C ALA A 103 -6.53 -10.90 -5.69
N VAL A 104 -5.19 -10.91 -5.66
CA VAL A 104 -4.36 -11.66 -6.63
C VAL A 104 -4.67 -13.15 -6.55
N GLY A 105 -4.74 -13.71 -5.33
CA GLY A 105 -5.10 -15.12 -5.13
C GLY A 105 -6.46 -15.48 -5.75
N GLN A 106 -7.45 -14.60 -5.62
CA GLN A 106 -8.78 -14.81 -6.23
C GLN A 106 -8.74 -14.79 -7.76
N VAL A 107 -7.92 -13.94 -8.38
CA VAL A 107 -7.73 -13.96 -9.84
C VAL A 107 -7.09 -15.28 -10.28
N LEU A 108 -6.03 -15.71 -9.58
CA LEU A 108 -5.34 -16.97 -9.88
C LEU A 108 -6.24 -18.20 -9.67
N GLU A 109 -7.11 -18.17 -8.67
CA GLU A 109 -8.12 -19.21 -8.42
C GLU A 109 -9.17 -19.26 -9.55
N ALA A 110 -9.65 -18.12 -10.03
CA ALA A 110 -10.57 -18.06 -11.18
C ALA A 110 -9.90 -18.59 -12.48
N ILE A 111 -8.61 -18.31 -12.67
CA ILE A 111 -7.83 -18.88 -13.77
C ILE A 111 -7.75 -20.41 -13.63
N ALA A 112 -7.40 -20.90 -12.43
CA ALA A 112 -7.29 -22.33 -12.16
C ALA A 112 -8.63 -23.06 -12.40
N ALA A 113 -9.75 -22.48 -11.96
CA ALA A 113 -11.09 -23.04 -12.17
C ALA A 113 -11.42 -23.20 -13.67
N ALA A 114 -11.12 -22.19 -14.49
CA ALA A 114 -11.28 -22.28 -15.93
C ALA A 114 -10.39 -23.38 -16.55
N GLU A 115 -9.16 -23.51 -16.08
CA GLU A 115 -8.22 -24.53 -16.56
C GLU A 115 -8.62 -25.95 -16.17
N GLU A 116 -9.15 -26.16 -14.97
CA GLU A 116 -9.71 -27.45 -14.51
C GLU A 116 -10.91 -27.88 -15.37
N GLU A 117 -11.70 -26.94 -15.88
CA GLU A 117 -12.79 -27.19 -16.82
C GLU A 117 -12.34 -27.40 -18.28
N GLY A 118 -11.04 -27.45 -18.52
CA GLY A 118 -10.43 -27.73 -19.83
C GLY A 118 -10.41 -26.53 -20.77
N PHE A 119 -10.56 -25.32 -20.24
CA PHE A 119 -10.20 -24.11 -20.96
C PHE A 119 -8.70 -23.83 -20.79
N LYS A 120 -8.15 -22.97 -21.65
CA LYS A 120 -6.80 -22.42 -21.52
C LYS A 120 -6.92 -20.92 -21.35
N VAL A 121 -6.23 -20.38 -20.36
CA VAL A 121 -6.12 -18.93 -20.14
C VAL A 121 -4.77 -18.46 -20.65
N SER A 122 -4.76 -17.57 -21.64
CA SER A 122 -3.52 -17.01 -22.22
C SER A 122 -2.92 -15.89 -21.37
N GLU A 123 -1.73 -15.43 -21.75
CA GLU A 123 -1.01 -14.33 -21.07
C GLU A 123 -1.87 -13.06 -20.94
N ASP A 124 -2.72 -12.77 -21.92
CA ASP A 124 -3.67 -11.65 -21.93
C ASP A 124 -5.02 -11.97 -21.26
N LEU A 125 -5.06 -13.03 -20.45
CA LEU A 125 -6.20 -13.49 -19.66
C LEU A 125 -7.44 -13.87 -20.47
N LYS A 126 -7.29 -14.14 -21.77
CA LYS A 126 -8.37 -14.65 -22.60
C LYS A 126 -8.57 -16.14 -22.38
N VAL A 127 -9.84 -16.54 -22.23
CA VAL A 127 -10.26 -17.92 -22.08
C VAL A 127 -10.53 -18.52 -23.46
N ARG A 128 -9.92 -19.68 -23.74
CA ARG A 128 -10.14 -20.45 -24.97
C ARG A 128 -10.41 -21.91 -24.65
N ASP A 129 -11.46 -22.47 -25.25
CA ASP A 129 -11.69 -23.92 -25.16
C ASP A 129 -10.62 -24.70 -25.91
N THR A 130 -10.07 -25.74 -25.27
CA THR A 130 -9.07 -26.63 -25.87
C THR A 130 -9.62 -28.01 -26.23
N ARG A 131 -10.86 -28.31 -25.83
CA ARG A 131 -11.50 -29.60 -26.09
C ARG A 131 -11.95 -29.70 -27.55
N ARG A 132 -12.01 -30.93 -28.06
CA ARG A 132 -12.66 -31.20 -29.34
C ARG A 132 -14.18 -31.13 -29.13
N ILE A 133 -14.82 -30.11 -29.68
CA ILE A 133 -16.24 -29.81 -29.44
C ILE A 133 -17.11 -30.53 -30.48
N ASP A 134 -18.17 -31.20 -30.03
CA ASP A 134 -19.28 -31.64 -30.88
C ASP A 134 -20.38 -30.55 -30.93
N VAL A 135 -21.08 -30.44 -32.05
CA VAL A 135 -22.13 -29.43 -32.31
C VAL A 135 -23.19 -29.44 -31.19
N SER A 136 -23.49 -30.61 -30.64
CA SER A 136 -24.43 -30.80 -29.53
C SER A 136 -24.01 -30.10 -28.22
N THR A 137 -22.71 -29.90 -28.00
CA THR A 137 -22.13 -29.30 -26.77
C THR A 137 -21.59 -27.89 -26.97
N MET A 138 -21.54 -27.42 -28.22
CA MET A 138 -20.86 -26.18 -28.60
C MET A 138 -21.45 -24.94 -27.93
N ALA A 139 -22.78 -24.83 -27.87
CA ALA A 139 -23.44 -23.70 -27.23
C ALA A 139 -23.13 -23.64 -25.72
N VAL A 140 -23.18 -24.78 -25.03
CA VAL A 140 -22.89 -24.88 -23.58
C VAL A 140 -21.44 -24.50 -23.30
N ARG A 141 -20.48 -25.02 -24.08
CA ARG A 141 -19.06 -24.70 -23.90
C ARG A 141 -18.74 -23.24 -24.23
N TYR A 142 -19.40 -22.66 -25.22
CA TYR A 142 -19.26 -21.24 -25.53
C TYR A 142 -19.76 -20.36 -24.39
N THR A 143 -20.92 -20.68 -23.80
CA THR A 143 -21.43 -19.97 -22.61
C THR A 143 -20.45 -20.09 -21.43
N ALA A 144 -20.02 -21.31 -21.08
CA ALA A 144 -19.08 -21.52 -19.99
C ALA A 144 -17.76 -20.77 -20.20
N SER A 145 -17.21 -20.75 -21.42
CA SER A 145 -16.01 -19.97 -21.73
C SER A 145 -16.19 -18.46 -21.48
N ARG A 146 -17.40 -17.93 -21.70
CA ARG A 146 -17.70 -16.52 -21.44
C ARG A 146 -17.87 -16.23 -19.96
N GLU A 147 -18.53 -17.13 -19.23
CA GLU A 147 -18.68 -17.03 -17.78
C GLU A 147 -17.31 -16.97 -17.10
N HIS A 148 -16.42 -17.92 -17.40
CA HIS A 148 -15.03 -17.90 -16.90
C HIS A 148 -14.27 -16.62 -17.26
N ALA A 149 -14.44 -16.12 -18.49
CA ALA A 149 -13.80 -14.88 -18.92
C ALA A 149 -14.36 -13.64 -18.16
N GLU A 150 -15.66 -13.64 -17.87
CA GLU A 150 -16.31 -12.58 -17.09
C GLU A 150 -15.89 -12.62 -15.62
N ASP A 151 -15.76 -13.81 -15.03
CA ASP A 151 -15.28 -14.00 -13.65
C ASP A 151 -13.84 -13.53 -13.47
N ILE A 152 -12.93 -13.97 -14.36
CA ILE A 152 -11.52 -13.51 -14.35
C ILE A 152 -11.47 -11.98 -14.49
N ARG A 153 -12.23 -11.41 -15.44
CA ARG A 153 -12.30 -9.95 -15.62
C ARG A 153 -12.78 -9.24 -14.36
N TRP A 154 -13.84 -9.76 -13.71
CA TRP A 154 -14.40 -9.18 -12.50
C TRP A 154 -13.38 -9.18 -11.34
N HIS A 155 -12.66 -10.29 -11.14
CA HIS A 155 -11.60 -10.36 -10.13
C HIS A 155 -10.43 -9.42 -10.44
N CYS A 156 -10.03 -9.31 -11.71
CA CYS A 156 -9.01 -8.34 -12.15
C CYS A 156 -9.45 -6.89 -11.86
N GLU A 157 -10.70 -6.54 -12.14
CA GLU A 157 -11.24 -5.20 -11.84
C GLU A 157 -11.22 -4.94 -10.34
N ARG A 158 -11.62 -5.92 -9.53
CA ARG A 158 -11.60 -5.81 -8.07
C ARG A 158 -10.18 -5.63 -7.52
N LEU A 159 -9.19 -6.35 -8.06
CA LEU A 159 -7.77 -6.17 -7.73
C LEU A 159 -7.31 -4.74 -8.04
N MET A 160 -7.58 -4.24 -9.24
CA MET A 160 -7.21 -2.88 -9.64
C MET A 160 -7.88 -1.81 -8.76
N GLN A 161 -9.14 -2.00 -8.37
CA GLN A 161 -9.81 -1.09 -7.44
C GLN A 161 -9.17 -1.10 -6.05
N ALA A 162 -8.75 -2.27 -5.56
CA ALA A 162 -8.04 -2.36 -4.28
C ALA A 162 -6.70 -1.62 -4.31
N GLU A 163 -5.94 -1.74 -5.40
CA GLU A 163 -4.69 -0.98 -5.59
C GLU A 163 -4.92 0.53 -5.65
N ILE A 164 -5.88 0.99 -6.45
CA ILE A 164 -6.20 2.41 -6.59
C ILE A 164 -6.60 2.98 -5.23
N TYR A 165 -7.47 2.28 -4.50
CA TYR A 165 -7.91 2.71 -3.18
C TYR A 165 -6.77 2.76 -2.16
N LEU A 166 -5.87 1.77 -2.17
CA LEU A 166 -4.68 1.78 -1.33
C LEU A 166 -3.80 2.99 -1.64
N GLY A 167 -3.50 3.22 -2.93
CA GLY A 167 -2.69 4.35 -3.37
C GLY A 167 -3.25 5.70 -2.92
N GLN A 168 -4.56 5.90 -3.09
CA GLN A 168 -5.25 7.12 -2.65
C GLN A 168 -5.15 7.35 -1.15
N ARG A 169 -5.26 6.30 -0.33
CA ARG A 169 -5.15 6.42 1.13
C ARG A 169 -3.74 6.77 1.57
N LEU A 170 -2.73 6.15 0.96
CA LEU A 170 -1.33 6.45 1.25
C LEU A 170 -0.96 7.86 0.79
N GLU A 171 -1.43 8.29 -0.36
CA GLU A 171 -1.27 9.67 -0.85
C GLU A 171 -1.94 10.67 0.10
N GLY A 172 -3.14 10.37 0.60
CA GLY A 172 -3.81 11.17 1.62
C GLY A 172 -2.96 11.37 2.87
N LYS A 173 -2.36 10.28 3.41
CA LYS A 173 -1.46 10.38 4.57
C LYS A 173 -0.18 11.15 4.27
N ALA A 174 0.38 11.02 3.07
CA ALA A 174 1.55 11.80 2.66
C ALA A 174 1.24 13.30 2.62
N LEU A 175 0.06 13.69 2.12
CA LEU A 175 -0.41 15.07 2.11
C LEU A 175 -0.68 15.61 3.53
N GLU A 176 -1.32 14.80 4.40
CA GLU A 176 -1.53 15.17 5.80
C GLU A 176 -0.20 15.42 6.52
N LEU A 177 0.80 14.55 6.30
CA LEU A 177 2.14 14.70 6.88
C LEU A 177 2.84 15.96 6.35
N ALA A 178 2.75 16.24 5.04
CA ALA A 178 3.36 17.43 4.42
C ALA A 178 2.75 18.75 4.90
N ALA A 179 1.50 18.72 5.38
CA ALA A 179 0.81 19.87 5.94
C ALA A 179 1.18 20.16 7.40
N ILE A 180 1.87 19.24 8.10
CA ILE A 180 2.32 19.48 9.47
C ILE A 180 3.56 20.37 9.47
N GLN A 181 3.48 21.47 10.22
CA GLN A 181 4.56 22.44 10.37
C GLN A 181 4.76 22.78 11.84
N PHE A 182 6.01 23.12 12.20
CA PHE A 182 6.32 23.72 13.49
C PHE A 182 5.84 25.17 13.53
N SER A 183 5.41 25.62 14.70
CA SER A 183 5.03 27.02 14.92
C SER A 183 6.29 27.88 14.95
N LEU A 184 6.31 28.96 14.16
CA LEU A 184 7.40 29.96 14.14
C LEU A 184 7.28 30.97 15.27
#